data_AF-A0A1V9ZU40-F1
#
_entry.id   AF-A0A1V9ZU40-F1
#
_cell.length_a   1.000
_cell.length_b   1.000
_cell.length_c   1.000
_cell.angle_alpha   90.00
_cell.angle_beta   90.00
_cell.angle_gamma   90.00
#
_symmetry.space_group_name_H-M   'P 1'
#
loop_
_entity.id
_entity.type
_entity.pdbx_description
1 polymer ?
#
loop_
_entity_poly.entity_id
_entity_poly.type
_entity_poly.pdbx_seq_one_letter_code
_entity_poly.pdbx_strand_id
1 'polypeptide(L)'
;MPRPRPGAQTCTVESLRELAGWIYVVSSVALSAVTLVLCTPYLENAMFWPDFESNCTLSVLGALLNDQLSLLHDKSLPTPLNLLAPGTAIWQLPQVGINPSYPRLLLYQELTTLPVAIAGLRNLAPSAVSYMLTPYCWVDLQQRWVLAHTSARLRRCQRRDANNAAVYLETVLRNIDVAAWLVASGGSFTTKIAAAVATTPAGAAWVDAIEEHSLVSIADEIKHWESYNLTRFQLQYANR
;
A
#
# COMPACT_ATOMS: atom_id res chain seq x y z
N MET A 1 -86.59 13.48 11.56
CA MET A 1 -85.93 13.99 10.35
C MET A 1 -85.35 12.83 9.56
N PRO A 2 -85.90 12.44 8.40
CA PRO A 2 -85.32 11.38 7.58
C PRO A 2 -84.20 11.95 6.70
N ARG A 3 -83.05 11.27 6.67
CA ARG A 3 -81.91 11.60 5.79
C ARG A 3 -82.31 11.43 4.31
N PRO A 4 -81.88 12.32 3.41
CA PRO A 4 -82.14 12.17 1.98
C PRO A 4 -81.42 10.92 1.44
N ARG A 5 -82.13 10.16 0.61
CA ARG A 5 -81.59 8.98 -0.08
C ARG A 5 -80.51 9.43 -1.09
N PRO A 6 -79.34 8.76 -1.14
CA PRO A 6 -78.33 9.07 -2.15
C PRO A 6 -78.91 8.79 -3.55
N GLY A 7 -78.77 9.77 -4.45
CA GLY A 7 -79.26 9.67 -5.83
C GLY A 7 -78.45 8.66 -6.62
N ALA A 8 -79.09 7.97 -7.57
CA ALA A 8 -78.49 6.89 -8.38
C ALA A 8 -77.16 7.25 -9.08
N GLN A 9 -76.86 8.53 -9.27
CA GLN A 9 -75.59 9.04 -9.81
C GLN A 9 -74.38 8.81 -8.89
N THR A 10 -74.55 8.78 -7.55
CA THR A 10 -73.43 8.51 -6.63
C THR A 10 -72.99 7.05 -6.70
N CYS A 11 -73.94 6.14 -6.93
CA CYS A 11 -73.70 4.69 -7.01
C CYS A 11 -72.87 4.30 -8.25
N THR A 12 -73.13 4.94 -9.41
CA THR A 12 -72.35 4.70 -10.64
C THR A 12 -70.92 5.24 -10.55
N VAL A 13 -70.71 6.37 -9.85
CA VAL A 13 -69.39 6.97 -9.65
C VAL A 13 -68.56 6.16 -8.65
N GLU A 14 -69.20 5.60 -7.62
CA GLU A 14 -68.56 4.68 -6.67
C GLU A 14 -68.11 3.38 -7.34
N SER A 15 -68.96 2.73 -8.15
CA SER A 15 -68.54 1.53 -8.91
C SER A 15 -67.43 1.79 -9.93
N LEU A 16 -67.41 2.96 -10.59
CA LEU A 16 -66.30 3.37 -11.48
C LEU A 16 -64.99 3.54 -10.72
N ARG A 17 -65.05 4.11 -9.50
CA ARG A 17 -63.89 4.29 -8.63
C ARG A 17 -63.36 2.95 -8.11
N GLU A 18 -64.24 2.00 -7.78
CA GLU A 18 -63.88 0.64 -7.40
C GLU A 18 -63.21 -0.11 -8.55
N LEU A 19 -63.77 -0.03 -9.76
CA LEU A 19 -63.18 -0.65 -10.96
C LEU A 19 -61.81 -0.06 -11.29
N ALA A 20 -61.66 1.27 -11.21
CA ALA A 20 -60.38 1.93 -11.39
C ALA A 20 -59.34 1.49 -10.33
N GLY A 21 -59.78 1.29 -9.07
CA GLY A 21 -58.94 0.75 -8.00
C GLY A 21 -58.45 -0.68 -8.30
N TRP A 22 -59.34 -1.56 -8.77
CA TRP A 22 -58.97 -2.92 -9.18
C TRP A 22 -57.99 -2.93 -10.35
N ILE A 23 -58.24 -2.14 -11.39
CA ILE A 23 -57.34 -2.00 -12.54
C ILE A 23 -55.98 -1.47 -12.10
N TYR A 24 -55.96 -0.48 -11.20
CA TYR A 24 -54.72 0.05 -10.65
C TYR A 24 -53.91 -1.02 -9.89
N VAL A 25 -54.55 -1.82 -9.02
CA VAL A 25 -53.87 -2.88 -8.28
C VAL A 25 -53.33 -3.97 -9.21
N VAL A 26 -54.16 -4.46 -10.16
CA VAL A 26 -53.75 -5.50 -11.10
C VAL A 26 -52.61 -5.01 -12.01
N SER A 27 -52.71 -3.79 -12.53
CA SER A 27 -51.64 -3.19 -13.33
C SER A 27 -50.36 -2.98 -12.51
N SER A 28 -50.45 -2.49 -11.29
CA SER A 28 -49.29 -2.30 -10.40
C SER A 28 -48.56 -3.62 -10.10
N VAL A 29 -49.32 -4.70 -9.81
CA VAL A 29 -48.75 -6.05 -9.60
C VAL A 29 -48.13 -6.59 -10.89
N ALA A 30 -48.79 -6.43 -12.04
CA ALA A 30 -48.26 -6.87 -13.33
C ALA A 30 -46.97 -6.11 -13.69
N LEU A 31 -46.92 -4.78 -13.50
CA LEU A 31 -45.72 -3.99 -13.69
C LEU A 31 -44.60 -4.43 -12.75
N SER A 32 -44.91 -4.73 -11.50
CA SER A 32 -43.93 -5.23 -10.52
C SER A 32 -43.36 -6.60 -10.93
N ALA A 33 -44.17 -7.50 -11.49
CA ALA A 33 -43.68 -8.77 -12.02
C ALA A 33 -42.78 -8.57 -13.26
N VAL A 34 -43.17 -7.67 -14.17
CA VAL A 34 -42.39 -7.31 -15.36
C VAL A 34 -41.04 -6.71 -14.98
N THR A 35 -41.00 -5.81 -13.98
CA THR A 35 -39.74 -5.23 -13.52
C THR A 35 -38.80 -6.27 -12.91
N LEU A 36 -39.32 -7.23 -12.13
CA LEU A 36 -38.50 -8.33 -11.59
C LEU A 36 -37.87 -9.18 -12.71
N VAL A 37 -38.63 -9.50 -13.76
CA VAL A 37 -38.11 -10.26 -14.91
C VAL A 37 -37.02 -9.47 -15.64
N LEU A 38 -37.23 -8.18 -15.86
CA LEU A 38 -36.25 -7.31 -16.50
C LEU A 38 -34.97 -7.13 -15.65
N CYS A 39 -35.10 -7.10 -14.33
CA CYS A 39 -33.97 -6.97 -13.41
C CYS A 39 -33.24 -8.29 -13.16
N THR A 40 -33.86 -9.45 -13.44
CA THR A 40 -33.26 -10.78 -13.19
C THR A 40 -31.82 -10.91 -13.72
N PRO A 41 -31.51 -10.64 -15.00
CA PRO A 41 -30.14 -10.78 -15.52
C PRO A 41 -29.13 -9.82 -14.89
N TYR A 42 -29.59 -8.69 -14.34
CA TYR A 42 -28.74 -7.76 -13.60
C TYR A 42 -28.53 -8.25 -12.16
N LEU A 43 -29.52 -8.88 -11.53
CA LEU A 43 -29.44 -9.34 -10.14
C LEU A 43 -28.72 -10.68 -9.98
N GLU A 44 -28.24 -11.29 -11.07
CA GLU A 44 -27.51 -12.57 -11.04
C GLU A 44 -26.14 -12.48 -10.36
N ASN A 45 -25.53 -11.30 -10.33
CA ASN A 45 -24.28 -11.06 -9.60
C ASN A 45 -24.33 -9.81 -8.74
N ALA A 46 -23.39 -9.71 -7.80
CA ALA A 46 -23.27 -8.59 -6.87
C ALA A 46 -22.90 -7.24 -7.54
N MET A 47 -22.53 -7.24 -8.82
CA MET A 47 -22.06 -6.06 -9.56
C MET A 47 -23.12 -5.47 -10.51
N PHE A 48 -24.29 -6.09 -10.61
CA PHE A 48 -25.34 -5.70 -11.55
C PHE A 48 -24.93 -5.74 -13.03
N TRP A 49 -23.98 -6.61 -13.39
CA TRP A 49 -23.48 -6.72 -14.76
C TRP A 49 -24.14 -7.89 -15.50
N PRO A 50 -25.01 -7.64 -16.48
CA PRO A 50 -25.60 -8.74 -17.26
C PRO A 50 -24.50 -9.48 -18.02
N ASP A 51 -24.74 -10.77 -18.32
CA ASP A 51 -23.84 -11.65 -19.09
C ASP A 51 -22.52 -12.05 -18.39
N PHE A 52 -22.26 -11.56 -17.17
CA PHE A 52 -21.15 -12.04 -16.34
C PHE A 52 -21.57 -13.22 -15.47
N GLU A 53 -20.64 -14.14 -15.25
CA GLU A 53 -20.88 -15.33 -14.41
C GLU A 53 -21.37 -14.93 -13.01
N SER A 54 -22.44 -15.57 -12.55
CA SER A 54 -23.13 -15.26 -11.29
C SER A 54 -22.31 -15.61 -10.04
N ASN A 55 -21.37 -16.56 -10.17
CA ASN A 55 -20.56 -17.01 -9.06
C ASN A 55 -19.26 -16.22 -8.95
N CYS A 56 -18.98 -15.66 -7.77
CA CYS A 56 -17.70 -15.03 -7.44
C CYS A 56 -17.23 -13.87 -8.35
N THR A 57 -18.11 -13.19 -9.08
CA THR A 57 -17.76 -12.07 -10.00
C THR A 57 -16.89 -11.01 -9.32
N LEU A 58 -17.23 -10.65 -8.07
CA LEU A 58 -16.47 -9.69 -7.27
C LEU A 58 -15.05 -10.20 -6.96
N SER A 59 -14.93 -11.47 -6.60
CA SER A 59 -13.64 -12.10 -6.30
C SER A 59 -12.76 -12.22 -7.55
N VAL A 60 -13.36 -12.55 -8.70
CA VAL A 60 -12.68 -12.61 -10.01
C VAL A 60 -12.17 -11.23 -10.39
N LEU A 61 -13.00 -10.19 -10.26
CA LEU A 61 -12.59 -8.81 -10.54
C LEU A 61 -11.45 -8.37 -9.61
N GLY A 62 -11.55 -8.68 -8.31
CA GLY A 62 -10.48 -8.40 -7.35
C GLY A 62 -9.16 -9.09 -7.71
N ALA A 63 -9.22 -10.37 -8.10
CA ALA A 63 -8.06 -11.12 -8.57
C ALA A 63 -7.44 -10.51 -9.84
N LEU A 64 -8.27 -10.13 -10.81
CA LEU A 64 -7.83 -9.45 -12.02
C LEU A 64 -7.13 -8.13 -11.70
N LEU A 65 -7.74 -7.30 -10.85
CA LEU A 65 -7.14 -6.02 -10.46
C LEU A 65 -5.80 -6.21 -9.75
N ASN A 66 -5.68 -7.19 -8.86
CA ASN A 66 -4.43 -7.49 -8.15
C ASN A 66 -3.33 -8.02 -9.08
N ASP A 67 -3.69 -8.84 -10.07
CA ASP A 67 -2.77 -9.34 -11.09
C ASP A 67 -2.26 -8.19 -11.96
N GLN A 68 -3.17 -7.38 -12.47
CA GLN A 68 -2.83 -6.24 -13.33
C GLN A 68 -2.03 -5.19 -12.59
N LEU A 69 -2.30 -4.94 -11.30
CA LEU A 69 -1.52 -4.04 -10.46
C LEU A 69 -0.03 -4.43 -10.41
N SER A 70 0.29 -5.72 -10.44
CA SER A 70 1.68 -6.20 -10.46
C SER A 70 2.41 -5.96 -11.78
N LEU A 71 1.67 -5.70 -12.86
CA LEU A 71 2.18 -5.45 -14.20
C LEU A 71 2.32 -3.95 -14.52
N LEU A 72 1.78 -3.08 -13.66
CA LEU A 72 1.86 -1.61 -13.82
C LEU A 72 3.27 -1.12 -13.45
N HIS A 73 4.20 -1.21 -14.40
CA HIS A 73 5.56 -0.69 -14.20
C HIS A 73 5.63 0.84 -14.26
N ASP A 74 4.79 1.46 -15.08
CA ASP A 74 4.74 2.91 -15.27
C ASP A 74 3.39 3.49 -14.80
N LYS A 75 3.39 4.03 -13.58
CA LYS A 75 2.22 4.71 -12.97
C LYS A 75 1.79 5.99 -13.71
N SER A 76 2.49 6.36 -14.79
CA SER A 76 2.29 7.58 -15.56
C SER A 76 1.23 7.43 -16.66
N LEU A 77 0.90 6.20 -17.08
CA LEU A 77 -0.06 5.95 -18.15
C LEU A 77 -1.26 5.15 -17.63
N PRO A 78 -2.50 5.65 -17.79
CA PRO A 78 -3.68 4.84 -17.52
C PRO A 78 -3.72 3.69 -18.53
N THR A 79 -3.45 2.47 -18.07
CA THR A 79 -3.62 1.26 -18.86
C THR A 79 -5.10 0.87 -18.85
N PRO A 80 -5.78 0.85 -20.00
CA PRO A 80 -7.18 0.46 -20.04
C PRO A 80 -7.30 -1.04 -19.72
N LEU A 81 -8.01 -1.38 -18.65
CA LEU A 81 -8.33 -2.76 -18.31
C LEU A 81 -9.53 -3.22 -19.15
N ASN A 82 -9.27 -4.06 -20.15
CA ASN A 82 -10.33 -4.70 -20.92
C ASN A 82 -10.71 -6.04 -20.30
N LEU A 83 -11.84 -6.08 -19.56
CA LEU A 83 -12.35 -7.27 -18.89
C LEU A 83 -12.78 -8.39 -19.86
N LEU A 84 -13.05 -8.05 -21.12
CA LEU A 84 -13.50 -8.98 -22.16
C LEU A 84 -12.32 -9.50 -23.02
N ALA A 85 -11.09 -9.09 -22.73
CA ALA A 85 -9.94 -9.56 -23.47
C ALA A 85 -9.66 -11.05 -23.14
N PRO A 86 -9.30 -11.90 -24.12
CA PRO A 86 -8.94 -13.29 -23.83
C PRO A 86 -7.79 -13.43 -22.83
N GLY A 87 -6.92 -12.42 -22.75
CA GLY A 87 -5.81 -12.37 -21.79
C GLY A 87 -6.22 -12.09 -20.34
N THR A 88 -7.46 -11.65 -20.09
CA THR A 88 -8.03 -11.48 -18.74
C THR A 88 -8.92 -12.65 -18.33
N ALA A 89 -8.96 -13.73 -19.11
CA ALA A 89 -9.68 -14.93 -18.74
C ALA A 89 -8.95 -15.66 -17.60
N ILE A 90 -9.56 -15.69 -16.42
CA ILE A 90 -9.06 -16.46 -15.27
C ILE A 90 -9.63 -17.88 -15.35
N TRP A 91 -8.80 -18.86 -15.72
CA TRP A 91 -9.21 -20.28 -15.80
C TRP A 91 -9.35 -20.97 -14.43
N GLN A 92 -8.68 -20.44 -13.41
CA GLN A 92 -8.75 -20.90 -12.03
C GLN A 92 -8.63 -19.66 -11.16
N LEU A 93 -9.57 -19.43 -10.23
CA LEU A 93 -9.40 -18.31 -9.29
C LEU A 93 -8.03 -18.47 -8.61
N PRO A 94 -7.05 -17.58 -8.88
CA PRO A 94 -5.85 -17.57 -8.07
C PRO A 94 -6.29 -17.28 -6.64
N GLN A 95 -5.51 -17.74 -5.66
CA GLN A 95 -5.80 -17.45 -4.26
C GLN A 95 -6.20 -15.98 -4.10
N VAL A 96 -7.36 -15.74 -3.51
CA VAL A 96 -7.87 -14.39 -3.27
C VAL A 96 -6.80 -13.61 -2.52
N GLY A 97 -6.20 -12.61 -3.17
CA GLY A 97 -5.11 -11.86 -2.58
C GLY A 97 -4.20 -11.20 -3.61
N ILE A 98 -3.16 -10.54 -3.09
CA ILE A 98 -2.11 -9.90 -3.85
C ILE A 98 -0.99 -10.93 -4.07
N ASN A 99 -0.36 -10.90 -5.24
CA ASN A 99 0.83 -11.72 -5.50
C ASN A 99 1.88 -11.51 -4.39
N PRO A 100 2.37 -12.55 -3.70
CA PRO A 100 3.32 -12.40 -2.59
C PRO A 100 4.65 -11.77 -3.01
N SER A 101 4.99 -11.76 -4.30
CA SER A 101 6.15 -11.06 -4.85
C SER A 101 5.95 -9.55 -4.99
N TYR A 102 4.71 -9.06 -5.06
CA TYR A 102 4.44 -7.64 -5.31
C TYR A 102 4.92 -6.71 -4.18
N PRO A 103 4.72 -6.99 -2.88
CA PRO A 103 5.31 -6.18 -1.81
C PRO A 103 6.85 -6.13 -1.87
N ARG A 104 7.49 -7.22 -2.33
CA ARG A 104 8.95 -7.27 -2.51
C ARG A 104 9.40 -6.41 -3.70
N LEU A 105 8.65 -6.42 -4.80
CA LEU A 105 8.87 -5.53 -5.94
C LEU A 105 8.85 -4.07 -5.47
N LEU A 106 7.80 -3.68 -4.73
CA LEU A 106 7.66 -2.34 -4.19
C LEU A 106 8.85 -1.96 -3.31
N LEU A 107 9.23 -2.80 -2.35
CA LEU A 107 10.31 -2.50 -1.41
C LEU A 107 11.70 -2.41 -2.06
N TYR A 108 11.98 -3.27 -3.04
CA TYR A 108 13.33 -3.40 -3.62
C TYR A 108 13.54 -2.61 -4.91
N GLN A 109 12.47 -2.15 -5.58
CA GLN A 109 12.56 -1.49 -6.89
C GLN A 109 11.85 -0.15 -6.96
N GLU A 110 10.66 -0.01 -6.37
CA GLU A 110 9.86 1.22 -6.52
C GLU A 110 10.06 2.23 -5.38
N LEU A 111 10.08 1.76 -4.13
CA LEU A 111 10.16 2.59 -2.93
C LEU A 111 11.60 2.86 -2.51
N THR A 112 12.50 3.01 -3.48
CA THR A 112 13.95 3.18 -3.24
C THR A 112 14.43 4.63 -3.36
N THR A 113 13.52 5.58 -3.60
CA THR A 113 13.87 7.00 -3.71
C THR A 113 14.12 7.60 -2.33
N LEU A 114 15.00 8.60 -2.25
CA LEU A 114 15.34 9.26 -0.98
C LEU A 114 14.14 9.82 -0.21
N PRO A 115 13.18 10.56 -0.81
CA PRO A 115 12.06 11.11 -0.06
C PRO A 115 11.18 10.02 0.55
N VAL A 116 10.93 8.94 -0.20
CA VAL A 116 10.14 7.80 0.27
C VAL A 116 10.85 7.07 1.39
N ALA A 117 12.17 6.85 1.25
CA ALA A 117 12.96 6.16 2.26
C ALA A 117 13.08 6.95 3.57
N ILE A 118 13.37 8.25 3.50
CA ILE A 118 13.46 9.13 4.69
C ILE A 118 12.11 9.18 5.41
N ALA A 119 11.01 9.35 4.68
CA ALA A 119 9.67 9.32 5.27
C ALA A 119 9.36 7.93 5.88
N GLY A 120 9.78 6.84 5.22
CA GLY A 120 9.61 5.48 5.72
C GLY A 120 10.38 5.21 7.01
N LEU A 121 11.64 5.63 7.08
CA LEU A 121 12.50 5.52 8.28
C LEU A 121 11.89 6.24 9.48
N ARG A 122 11.38 7.46 9.27
CA ARG A 122 10.78 8.28 10.34
C ARG A 122 9.45 7.70 10.87
N ASN A 123 8.77 6.89 10.08
CA ASN A 123 7.55 6.19 10.48
C ASN A 123 7.82 4.75 10.95
N LEU A 124 9.07 4.29 10.92
CA LEU A 124 9.42 2.94 11.33
C LEU A 124 9.42 2.84 12.85
N ALA A 125 8.78 1.80 13.39
CA ALA A 125 8.82 1.55 14.82
C ALA A 125 10.28 1.36 15.29
N PRO A 126 10.70 1.95 16.42
CA PRO A 126 12.09 1.86 16.89
C PRO A 126 12.58 0.41 17.00
N SER A 127 11.76 -0.51 17.50
CA SER A 127 12.12 -1.93 17.58
C SER A 127 12.39 -2.58 16.22
N ALA A 128 11.73 -2.12 15.15
CA ALA A 128 11.84 -2.67 13.79
C ALA A 128 13.12 -2.23 13.07
N VAL A 129 13.76 -1.12 13.48
CA VAL A 129 15.02 -0.61 12.90
C VAL A 129 16.11 -1.68 12.96
N SER A 130 16.21 -2.39 14.10
CA SER A 130 17.20 -3.46 14.30
C SER A 130 16.94 -4.70 13.43
N TYR A 131 15.76 -4.80 12.83
CA TYR A 131 15.37 -5.89 11.91
C TYR A 131 15.47 -5.51 10.44
N MET A 132 15.94 -4.28 10.12
CA MET A 132 16.15 -3.87 8.74
C MET A 132 17.15 -4.78 8.03
N LEU A 133 16.74 -5.28 6.87
CA LEU A 133 17.52 -6.20 6.06
C LEU A 133 18.52 -5.43 5.18
N THR A 134 19.51 -4.82 5.82
CA THR A 134 20.63 -4.16 5.14
C THR A 134 21.96 -4.56 5.77
N PRO A 135 22.93 -5.11 5.01
CA PRO A 135 24.27 -5.27 5.50
C PRO A 135 25.01 -3.94 5.39
N TYR A 136 25.11 -3.24 6.52
CA TYR A 136 25.88 -2.01 6.60
C TYR A 136 27.32 -2.21 6.15
N CYS A 137 27.78 -1.31 5.28
CA CYS A 137 29.15 -1.26 4.78
C CYS A 137 29.97 -0.26 5.59
N TRP A 138 29.35 0.84 6.01
CA TRP A 138 29.99 1.93 6.75
C TRP A 138 29.12 2.40 7.92
N VAL A 139 29.78 2.91 8.95
CA VAL A 139 29.11 3.56 10.08
C VAL A 139 28.60 4.94 9.65
N ASP A 140 29.47 5.74 9.03
CA ASP A 140 29.27 7.15 8.77
C ASP A 140 29.31 7.49 7.27
N LEU A 141 28.74 8.64 6.91
CA LEU A 141 28.67 9.13 5.53
C LEU A 141 30.04 9.40 4.91
N GLN A 142 31.05 9.72 5.72
CA GLN A 142 32.43 9.94 5.29
C GLN A 142 33.24 8.66 5.13
N GLN A 143 32.63 7.48 5.36
CA GLN A 143 33.27 6.18 5.24
C GLN A 143 34.50 5.99 6.14
N ARG A 144 34.56 6.69 7.29
CA ARG A 144 35.69 6.63 8.24
C ARG A 144 35.76 5.28 8.94
N TRP A 145 34.62 4.68 9.25
CA TRP A 145 34.55 3.37 9.90
C TRP A 145 33.81 2.35 9.06
N VAL A 146 34.47 1.22 8.79
CA VAL A 146 33.95 0.14 7.95
C VAL A 146 33.28 -0.93 8.82
N LEU A 147 32.04 -1.29 8.47
CA LEU A 147 31.28 -2.40 9.07
C LEU A 147 31.29 -3.68 8.22
N ALA A 148 31.75 -3.60 6.97
CA ALA A 148 31.83 -4.77 6.11
C ALA A 148 32.76 -5.85 6.68
N HIS A 149 32.18 -7.00 7.06
CA HIS A 149 32.90 -8.11 7.72
C HIS A 149 34.02 -8.77 6.91
N THR A 150 34.11 -8.55 5.59
CA THR A 150 35.16 -9.13 4.75
C THR A 150 35.64 -8.15 3.69
N SER A 151 36.90 -8.30 3.26
CA SER A 151 37.47 -7.46 2.19
C SER A 151 36.73 -7.61 0.86
N ALA A 152 36.13 -8.78 0.58
CA ALA A 152 35.30 -8.99 -0.59
C ALA A 152 33.98 -8.22 -0.52
N ARG A 153 33.34 -8.16 0.67
CA ARG A 153 32.14 -7.35 0.90
C ARG A 153 32.45 -5.86 0.78
N LEU A 154 33.54 -5.38 1.38
CA LEU A 154 33.97 -3.99 1.25
C LEU A 154 34.19 -3.59 -0.21
N ARG A 155 34.90 -4.42 -0.99
CA ARG A 155 35.09 -4.20 -2.43
C ARG A 155 33.78 -4.20 -3.22
N ARG A 156 32.77 -4.99 -2.82
CA ARG A 156 31.43 -4.90 -3.43
C ARG A 156 30.77 -3.57 -3.08
N CYS A 157 30.77 -3.19 -1.80
CA CYS A 157 30.18 -1.94 -1.33
C CYS A 157 30.74 -0.73 -2.09
N GLN A 158 32.07 -0.63 -2.18
CA GLN A 158 32.74 0.45 -2.91
C GLN A 158 32.38 0.50 -4.40
N ARG A 159 32.20 -0.66 -5.04
CA ARG A 159 31.93 -0.73 -6.48
C ARG A 159 30.46 -0.56 -6.86
N ARG A 160 29.53 -0.96 -5.98
CA ARG A 160 28.09 -1.09 -6.32
C ARG A 160 27.16 -0.31 -5.41
N ASP A 161 27.56 -0.03 -4.18
CA ASP A 161 26.66 0.47 -3.13
C ASP A 161 27.12 1.80 -2.53
N ALA A 162 28.18 2.43 -3.05
CA ALA A 162 28.68 3.71 -2.53
C ALA A 162 27.62 4.83 -2.61
N ASN A 163 26.75 4.79 -3.62
CA ASN A 163 25.63 5.73 -3.79
C ASN A 163 24.31 5.27 -3.13
N ASN A 164 24.33 4.13 -2.42
CA ASN A 164 23.15 3.55 -1.76
C ASN A 164 23.14 3.96 -0.27
N ALA A 165 22.25 4.87 0.12
CA ALA A 165 22.11 5.31 1.49
C ALA A 165 21.87 4.15 2.47
N ALA A 166 21.17 3.09 2.05
CA ALA A 166 20.81 1.96 2.92
C ALA A 166 22.01 1.21 3.51
N VAL A 167 23.22 1.33 2.94
CA VAL A 167 24.42 0.66 3.48
C VAL A 167 25.22 1.52 4.48
N TYR A 168 24.76 2.74 4.77
CA TYR A 168 25.36 3.64 5.75
C TYR A 168 24.50 3.68 7.01
N LEU A 169 25.07 3.27 8.15
CA LEU A 169 24.33 3.22 9.41
C LEU A 169 23.83 4.61 9.83
N GLU A 170 24.65 5.64 9.65
CA GLU A 170 24.31 7.04 9.95
C GLU A 170 23.02 7.50 9.27
N THR A 171 22.76 7.10 8.02
CA THR A 171 21.53 7.52 7.30
C THR A 171 20.26 7.03 8.00
N VAL A 172 20.31 5.81 8.57
CA VAL A 172 19.22 5.21 9.30
C VAL A 172 19.06 5.89 10.65
N LEU A 173 20.15 6.04 11.40
CA LEU A 173 20.11 6.62 12.74
C LEU A 173 19.68 8.09 12.77
N ARG A 174 20.05 8.88 11.75
CA ARG A 174 19.61 10.28 11.62
C ARG A 174 18.12 10.47 11.34
N ASN A 175 17.40 9.39 11.01
CA ASN A 175 16.02 9.44 10.53
C ASN A 175 15.05 8.59 11.37
N ILE A 176 15.42 8.26 12.60
CA ILE A 176 14.60 7.52 13.55
C ILE A 176 14.58 8.23 14.90
N ASP A 177 13.66 7.83 15.78
CA ASP A 177 13.76 8.15 17.20
C ASP A 177 14.91 7.34 17.83
N VAL A 178 16.11 7.92 17.84
CA VAL A 178 17.32 7.25 18.36
C VAL A 178 17.21 6.97 19.85
N ALA A 179 16.60 7.85 20.64
CA ALA A 179 16.45 7.62 22.07
C ALA A 179 15.58 6.39 22.36
N ALA A 180 14.41 6.28 21.71
CA ALA A 180 13.56 5.11 21.82
C ALA A 180 14.23 3.85 21.25
N TRP A 181 14.97 3.98 20.16
CA TRP A 181 15.70 2.86 19.55
C TRP A 181 16.83 2.34 20.43
N LEU A 182 17.59 3.21 21.09
CA LEU A 182 18.68 2.81 22.00
C LEU A 182 18.13 1.95 23.14
N VAL A 183 17.01 2.34 23.73
CA VAL A 183 16.28 1.55 24.74
C VAL A 183 15.84 0.21 24.16
N ALA A 184 15.19 0.20 22.99
CA ALA A 184 14.73 -1.02 22.34
C ALA A 184 15.87 -1.96 21.90
N SER A 185 17.05 -1.43 21.60
CA SER A 185 18.24 -2.18 21.21
C SER A 185 18.96 -2.86 22.38
N GLY A 186 18.59 -2.52 23.62
CA GLY A 186 19.17 -3.07 24.83
C GLY A 186 20.68 -2.81 24.96
N GLY A 187 21.17 -1.67 24.46
CA GLY A 187 22.60 -1.31 24.50
C GLY A 187 23.48 -2.06 23.48
N SER A 188 22.89 -2.82 22.55
CA SER A 188 23.64 -3.54 21.51
C SER A 188 24.43 -2.59 20.61
N PHE A 189 23.88 -1.42 20.28
CA PHE A 189 24.58 -0.41 19.49
C PHE A 189 25.82 0.13 20.22
N THR A 190 25.64 0.52 21.48
CA THR A 190 26.71 1.08 22.30
C THR A 190 27.87 0.10 22.45
N THR A 191 27.56 -1.16 22.77
CA THR A 191 28.57 -2.20 23.00
C THR A 191 29.26 -2.69 21.74
N LYS A 192 28.54 -2.81 20.60
CA LYS A 192 29.08 -3.41 19.38
C LYS A 192 29.64 -2.42 18.38
N ILE A 193 29.21 -1.15 18.41
CA ILE A 193 29.56 -0.14 17.41
C ILE A 193 30.08 1.13 18.09
N ALA A 194 29.26 1.79 18.91
CA ALA A 194 29.57 3.13 19.40
C ALA A 194 30.87 3.16 20.23
N ALA A 195 31.07 2.20 21.13
CA ALA A 195 32.28 2.13 21.96
C ALA A 195 33.57 2.00 21.13
N ALA A 196 33.54 1.25 20.03
CA ALA A 196 34.70 1.11 19.14
C ALA A 196 34.94 2.38 18.32
N VAL A 197 33.89 3.03 17.83
CA VAL A 197 33.96 4.29 17.08
C VAL A 197 34.46 5.43 17.95
N ALA A 198 33.98 5.51 19.20
CA ALA A 198 34.32 6.52 20.19
C ALA A 198 35.79 6.47 20.67
N THR A 199 36.57 5.46 20.28
CA THR A 199 38.03 5.41 20.55
C THR A 199 38.80 6.55 19.86
N THR A 200 38.21 7.15 18.82
CA THR A 200 38.79 8.30 18.12
C THR A 200 38.02 9.59 18.50
N PRO A 201 38.69 10.76 18.61
CA PRO A 201 38.00 12.01 18.92
C PRO A 201 36.87 12.35 17.95
N ALA A 202 37.10 12.08 16.65
CA ALA A 202 36.10 12.30 15.61
C ALA A 202 34.92 11.32 15.69
N GLY A 203 35.13 10.13 16.26
CA GLY A 203 34.10 9.13 16.48
C GLY A 203 33.27 9.40 17.73
N ALA A 204 33.89 9.87 18.82
CA ALA A 204 33.15 10.33 19.98
C ALA A 204 32.18 11.46 19.60
N ALA A 205 32.67 12.47 18.88
CA ALA A 205 31.82 13.55 18.36
C ALA A 205 30.72 13.06 17.41
N TRP A 206 30.96 12.00 16.63
CA TRP A 206 29.93 11.39 15.78
C TRP A 206 28.86 10.66 16.60
N VAL A 207 29.24 9.92 17.64
CA VAL A 207 28.29 9.25 18.54
C VAL A 207 27.42 10.30 19.23
N ASP A 208 28.02 11.34 19.82
CA ASP A 208 27.28 12.42 20.48
C ASP A 208 26.32 13.10 19.49
N ALA A 209 26.79 13.39 18.27
CA ALA A 209 25.95 13.97 17.23
C ALA A 209 24.76 13.08 16.84
N ILE A 210 24.89 11.75 16.86
CA ILE A 210 23.80 10.82 16.56
C ILE A 210 22.85 10.68 17.75
N GLU A 211 23.35 10.66 18.98
CA GLU A 211 22.49 10.52 20.16
C GLU A 211 21.70 11.79 20.46
N GLU A 212 22.26 12.97 20.16
CA GLU A 212 21.66 14.28 20.47
C GLU A 212 20.95 14.93 19.27
N HIS A 213 20.97 14.33 18.08
CA HIS A 213 20.35 14.97 16.92
C HIS A 213 18.83 15.15 17.10
N SER A 214 18.32 16.16 16.40
CA SER A 214 16.90 16.34 16.16
C SER A 214 16.59 16.10 14.69
N LEU A 215 15.38 15.62 14.40
CA LEU A 215 14.95 15.37 13.04
C LEU A 215 14.81 16.69 12.28
N VAL A 216 15.68 16.90 11.29
CA VAL A 216 15.62 18.04 10.37
C VAL A 216 14.49 17.82 9.35
N SER A 217 14.11 18.84 8.58
CA SER A 217 13.16 18.68 7.48
C SER A 217 13.59 17.58 6.50
N ILE A 218 12.62 16.90 5.85
CA ILE A 218 12.93 15.86 4.86
C ILE A 218 13.75 16.45 3.70
N ALA A 219 13.43 17.68 3.27
CA ALA A 219 14.14 18.34 2.18
C ALA A 219 15.61 18.62 2.50
N ASP A 220 15.93 19.02 3.73
CA ASP A 220 17.31 19.29 4.13
C ASP A 220 18.11 18.00 4.33
N GLU A 221 17.48 16.94 4.84
CA GLU A 221 18.13 15.63 4.97
C GLU A 221 18.41 15.02 3.58
N ILE A 222 17.51 15.20 2.61
CA ILE A 222 17.77 14.82 1.21
C ILE A 222 19.00 15.55 0.67
N LYS A 223 19.08 16.88 0.83
CA LYS A 223 20.26 17.66 0.40
C LYS A 223 21.53 17.19 1.10
N HIS A 224 21.44 16.83 2.38
CA HIS A 224 22.57 16.29 3.11
C HIS A 224 23.06 14.98 2.50
N TRP A 225 22.16 14.04 2.22
CA TRP A 225 22.50 12.76 1.58
C TRP A 225 23.06 12.97 0.17
N GLU A 226 22.47 13.87 -0.62
CA GLU A 226 22.94 14.22 -1.97
C GLU A 226 24.35 14.83 -1.96
N SER A 227 24.71 15.60 -0.92
CA SER A 227 26.07 16.13 -0.76
C SER A 227 27.15 15.04 -0.63
N TYR A 228 26.75 13.83 -0.25
CA TYR A 228 27.61 12.63 -0.21
C TYR A 228 27.40 11.70 -1.42
N ASN A 229 26.77 12.18 -2.50
CA ASN A 229 26.46 11.42 -3.71
C ASN A 229 25.55 10.20 -3.47
N LEU A 230 24.73 10.23 -2.41
CA LEU A 230 23.71 9.21 -2.19
C LEU A 230 22.50 9.52 -3.07
N THR A 231 22.04 8.53 -3.83
CA THR A 231 20.98 8.73 -4.85
C THR A 231 19.81 7.77 -4.70
N ARG A 232 20.00 6.67 -3.95
CA ARG A 232 18.98 5.67 -3.69
C ARG A 232 19.09 5.12 -2.29
N PHE A 233 17.99 4.53 -1.81
CA PHE A 233 17.94 3.76 -0.59
C PHE A 233 17.33 2.39 -0.93
N GLN A 234 18.19 1.40 -1.16
CA GLN A 234 17.77 0.07 -1.59
C GLN A 234 18.22 -0.97 -0.56
N LEU A 235 17.25 -1.60 0.10
CA LEU A 235 17.49 -2.72 1.02
C LEU A 235 17.93 -3.97 0.27
N GLN A 236 18.56 -4.92 0.98
CA GLN A 236 18.91 -6.20 0.40
C GLN A 236 17.84 -7.24 0.63
N TYR A 237 17.76 -8.19 -0.30
CA TYR A 237 16.90 -9.35 -0.18
C TYR A 237 17.37 -10.26 0.96
N ALA A 238 16.44 -10.71 1.81
CA ALA A 238 16.69 -11.78 2.77
C ALA A 238 15.49 -12.73 2.88
N ASN A 239 15.78 -14.01 3.13
CA ASN A 239 14.81 -15.11 3.27
C ASN A 239 14.36 -15.33 4.72
N ARG A 240 14.28 -14.26 5.51
CA ARG A 240 13.90 -14.41 6.92
C ARG A 240 12.41 -14.69 7.07
#